data_AF-A0A9J6NYF3-F1
#
_entry.id   AF-A0A9J6NYF3-F1
#
_cell.length_a   1.000
_cell.length_b   1.000
_cell.length_c   1.000
_cell.angle_alpha   90.00
_cell.angle_beta   90.00
_cell.angle_gamma   90.00
#
_symmetry.space_group_name_H-M   'P 1'
#
loop_
_entity.id
_entity.type
_entity.pdbx_description
1 polymer ?
#
loop_
_entity_poly.entity_id
_entity_poly.type
_entity_poly.pdbx_seq_one_letter_code
_entity_poly.pdbx_strand_id
1 'polypeptide(L)' 'MKEFLSQNNVKFVYLDITDSMLNLKKFLKYRDARSEFEEIRQSNRVGLPCVMINKGEEFLFEQSQFEDLINK' A
#
# COMPACT_ATOMS: atom_id res chain seq x y z
N MET A 1 5.91 -2.53 10.22
CA MET A 1 5.53 -2.96 8.84
C MET A 1 6.61 -3.78 8.15
N LYS A 2 7.81 -3.25 7.84
CA LYS A 2 8.90 -4.05 7.23
C LYS A 2 9.33 -5.23 8.10
N GLU A 3 9.50 -5.02 9.41
CA GLU A 3 9.88 -6.09 10.35
C GLU A 3 8.83 -7.19 10.44
N PHE A 4 7.53 -6.83 10.45
CA PHE A 4 6.43 -7.80 10.49
C PHE A 4 6.40 -8.70 9.25
N LEU A 5 6.61 -8.12 8.06
CA LEU A 5 6.67 -8.87 6.81
C LEU A 5 7.92 -9.78 6.77
N SER A 6 9.06 -9.30 7.24
CA SER A 6 10.29 -10.10 7.35
C SER A 6 10.16 -11.25 8.35
N GLN A 7 9.53 -11.03 9.50
CA GLN A 7 9.28 -12.09 10.49
C GLN A 7 8.37 -13.19 9.93
N ASN A 8 7.37 -12.81 9.15
CA ASN A 8 6.42 -13.74 8.53
C ASN A 8 6.88 -14.28 7.16
N ASN A 9 8.14 -14.06 6.77
CA ASN A 9 8.69 -14.48 5.46
C ASN A 9 7.86 -14.02 4.24
N VAL A 10 7.13 -12.91 4.37
CA VAL A 10 6.33 -12.36 3.30
C VAL A 10 7.26 -11.66 2.31
N LYS A 11 7.23 -12.07 1.04
CA LYS A 11 7.98 -11.38 -0.02
C LYS A 11 7.32 -10.05 -0.32
N PHE A 12 7.96 -8.96 0.11
CA PHE A 12 7.54 -7.60 -0.21
C PHE A 12 8.63 -6.86 -0.97
N VAL A 13 8.21 -5.89 -1.78
CA VAL A 13 9.12 -4.95 -2.43
C VAL A 13 8.84 -3.59 -1.85
N TYR A 14 9.87 -2.97 -1.27
CA TYR A 14 9.78 -1.57 -0.89
C TYR A 14 9.94 -0.72 -2.14
N LEU A 15 8.94 0.12 -2.41
CA LEU A 15 8.93 0.98 -3.58
C LEU A 15 8.72 2.42 -3.09
N ASP A 16 9.74 3.24 -3.29
CA ASP A 16 9.68 4.64 -2.92
C ASP A 16 9.04 5.44 -4.07
N ILE A 17 7.97 6.17 -3.76
CA ILE A 17 7.24 6.94 -4.77
C ILE A 17 7.94 8.24 -5.15
N THR A 18 8.86 8.73 -4.31
CA THR A 18 9.61 9.97 -4.52
C THR A 18 10.92 9.74 -5.27
N ASP A 19 11.43 8.51 -5.28
CA ASP A 19 12.65 8.08 -5.97
C ASP A 19 12.57 8.29 -7.50
N SER A 20 11.39 8.13 -8.11
CA SER A 20 11.24 8.33 -9.54
C SER A 20 9.85 8.79 -9.95
N MET A 21 9.80 9.65 -10.98
CA MET A 21 8.56 10.08 -11.62
C MET A 21 7.71 8.91 -12.13
N LEU A 22 8.35 7.77 -12.47
CA LEU A 22 7.67 6.54 -12.86
C LEU A 22 6.89 5.93 -11.70
N ASN A 23 7.49 5.88 -10.51
CA ASN A 23 6.88 5.32 -9.30
C ASN A 23 5.70 6.18 -8.85
N LEU A 24 5.87 7.50 -8.87
CA LEU A 24 4.80 8.44 -8.59
C LEU A 24 3.63 8.28 -9.58
N LYS A 25 3.90 8.18 -10.88
CA LYS A 25 2.86 7.93 -11.90
C LYS A 25 2.13 6.61 -11.68
N LYS A 26 2.85 5.54 -11.33
CA LYS A 26 2.23 4.26 -10.98
C LYS A 26 1.31 4.41 -9.77
N PHE A 27 1.78 5.03 -8.69
CA PHE A 27 0.98 5.26 -7.49
C PHE A 27 -0.27 6.09 -7.80
N LEU A 28 -0.12 7.20 -8.53
CA LEU A 28 -1.23 8.05 -8.98
C LEU A 28 -2.27 7.26 -9.78
N LYS A 29 -1.84 6.37 -10.67
CA LYS A 29 -2.76 5.53 -11.46
C LYS A 29 -3.64 4.65 -10.59
N TYR A 30 -3.07 4.03 -9.55
CA TYR A 30 -3.86 3.22 -8.62
C TYR A 30 -4.74 4.09 -7.73
N ARG A 31 -4.18 5.16 -7.16
CA ARG A 31 -4.89 6.10 -6.29
C ARG A 31 -6.12 6.72 -6.97
N ASP A 32 -6.02 7.05 -8.26
CA ASP A 32 -7.10 7.68 -9.01
C ASP A 32 -8.14 6.66 -9.53
N ALA A 33 -7.75 5.40 -9.70
CA ALA A 33 -8.61 4.34 -10.23
C ALA A 33 -9.29 3.46 -9.16
N ARG A 34 -8.85 3.52 -7.90
CA ARG A 34 -9.30 2.64 -6.82
C ARG A 34 -10.15 3.40 -5.81
N SER A 35 -11.36 2.89 -5.56
CA SER A 35 -12.28 3.48 -4.57
C SER A 35 -11.76 3.45 -3.13
N GLU A 36 -10.85 2.53 -2.78
CA GLU A 36 -10.18 2.51 -1.46
C GLU A 36 -9.41 3.81 -1.16
N PHE A 37 -8.91 4.48 -2.20
CA PHE A 37 -8.22 5.75 -2.05
C PHE A 37 -9.15 6.96 -2.08
N GLU A 38 -10.42 6.80 -2.48
CA GLU A 38 -11.38 7.91 -2.52
C GLU A 38 -11.61 8.47 -1.13
N GLU A 39 -11.79 7.61 -0.11
CA GLU A 39 -12.00 8.04 1.27
C GLU A 39 -10.77 8.78 1.83
N ILE A 40 -9.57 8.29 1.51
CA ILE A 40 -8.30 8.91 1.89
C ILE A 40 -8.15 10.28 1.23
N ARG A 41 -8.53 10.38 -0.04
CA ARG A 41 -8.48 11.60 -0.84
C ARG A 41 -9.50 12.62 -0.35
N GLN A 42 -10.71 12.19 0.03
CA GLN A 42 -11.69 13.04 0.71
C GLN A 42 -11.17 13.54 2.05
N SER A 43 -10.42 12.70 2.76
CA SER A 43 -9.75 13.05 4.03
C SER A 43 -8.50 13.93 3.85
N ASN A 44 -8.23 14.44 2.63
CA ASN A 44 -7.04 15.24 2.29
C ASN A 44 -5.71 14.57 2.63
N ARG A 45 -5.68 13.23 2.67
CA ARG A 45 -4.46 12.46 2.90
C ARG A 45 -3.91 11.92 1.60
N VAL A 46 -2.62 11.64 1.59
CA VAL A 46 -1.93 11.04 0.43
C VAL A 46 -2.15 9.53 0.36
N GLY A 47 -2.46 8.88 1.50
CA GLY A 47 -2.62 7.43 1.58
C GLY A 47 -1.30 6.69 1.67
N LEU A 48 -0.33 7.25 2.38
CA LEU A 48 0.99 6.65 2.61
C LEU A 48 1.28 6.62 4.12
N PRO A 49 2.06 5.62 4.60
CA PRO A 49 2.55 4.44 3.88
C PRO A 49 1.42 3.45 3.56
N CYS A 50 1.41 2.92 2.33
CA CYS A 50 0.47 1.87 1.92
C CYS A 50 1.22 0.66 1.40
N VAL A 51 0.54 -0.48 1.40
CA VAL A 51 1.04 -1.72 0.85
C VAL A 51 0.05 -2.25 -0.15
N MET A 52 0.56 -2.66 -1.29
CA MET A 52 -0.22 -3.19 -2.39
C MET A 52 -0.11 -4.72 -2.40
N ILE A 53 -1.23 -5.41 -2.27
CA ILE A 53 -1.31 -6.88 -2.36
C ILE A 53 -1.65 -7.28 -3.81
N ASN A 54 -1.08 -8.40 -4.27
CA ASN A 54 -1.31 -8.98 -5.61
C ASN A 54 -1.31 -7.97 -6.78
N LYS A 55 -0.29 -7.09 -6.84
CA LYS A 55 -0.11 -6.09 -7.93
C LYS A 55 -1.27 -5.10 -8.10
N GLY A 56 -2.03 -4.87 -7.02
CA GLY A 56 -3.07 -3.86 -6.98
C GLY A 56 -4.44 -4.40 -6.69
N GLU A 57 -4.61 -5.70 -6.37
CA GLU A 57 -5.92 -6.22 -5.93
C GLU A 57 -6.45 -5.45 -4.73
N GLU A 58 -5.62 -5.29 -3.71
CA GLU A 58 -5.99 -4.63 -2.45
C GLU A 58 -4.89 -3.67 -1.99
N PHE A 59 -5.31 -2.60 -1.33
CA PHE A 59 -4.42 -1.61 -0.72
C PHE A 59 -4.65 -1.53 0.77
N LEU A 60 -3.60 -1.88 1.52
CA LEU A 60 -3.61 -1.84 2.97
C LEU A 60 -2.87 -0.59 3.44
N PHE A 61 -3.55 0.22 4.23
CA PHE A 61 -3.02 1.48 4.75
C PHE A 61 -2.58 1.37 6.21
N GLU A 62 -3.06 0.36 6.94
CA GLU A 62 -2.79 0.16 8.36
C GLU A 62 -2.09 -1.17 8.63
N GLN A 63 -1.22 -1.19 9.64
CA GLN A 63 -0.50 -2.40 10.04
C GLN A 63 -1.43 -3.48 10.59
N SER A 64 -2.52 -3.10 11.27
CA SER A 64 -3.49 -4.04 11.84
C SER A 64 -4.18 -4.91 10.79
N GLN A 65 -4.28 -4.45 9.54
CA GLN A 65 -4.88 -5.26 8.46
C GLN A 65 -3.95 -6.39 7.99
N PHE A 66 -2.65 -6.30 8.28
CA PHE A 66 -1.71 -7.39 8.00
C PHE A 66 -1.83 -8.53 9.00
N GLU A 67 -2.12 -8.22 10.26
CA GLU A 67 -2.25 -9.23 11.31
C GLU A 67 -3.41 -10.19 11.00
N ASP A 68 -4.52 -9.65 10.49
CA ASP A 68 -5.71 -10.44 10.10
C ASP A 68 -5.45 -11.38 8.91
N LEU A 69 -4.56 -10.98 7.99
CA LEU A 69 -4.18 -11.78 6.81
C LEU A 69 -3.20 -12.91 7.13
N ILE A 70 -2.37 -12.76 8.17
CA ILE A 70 -1.35 -13.75 8.54
C ILE A 70 -1.86 -14.74 9.58
N ASN A 71 -2.80 -14.33 10.45
CA ASN A 71 -3.41 -15.21 11.46
C ASN A 71 -4.58 -16.06 10.93
N LYS A 72 -4.81 -16.10 9.61
CA LYS A 72 -5.87 -16.89 8.97
C LYS A 72 -5.29 -18.08 8.20
#